data_AF-A0A929M7E6-F1
#
_entry.id   AF-A0A929M7E6-F1
#
_cell.length_a   1.000
_cell.length_b   1.000
_cell.length_c   1.000
_cell.angle_alpha   90.00
_cell.angle_beta   90.00
_cell.angle_gamma   90.00
#
_symmetry.space_group_name_H-M   'P 1'
#
loop_
_entity.id
_entity.type
_entity.pdbx_description
1 polymer ?
#
loop_
_entity_poly.entity_id
_entity_poly.type
_entity_poly.pdbx_seq_one_letter_code
_entity_poly.pdbx_strand_id
1 'polypeptide(L)'
;MRTYLLNVQEPYKTFILNGQKIFEGRLNKGKFAEMQVGDILEFENTKEKFEIISKNIFANFSKMMENLGFEKVIPDAESIDDAVNNVYYKFYSPEDEKKFGVVAIEIKKI
;
A
#
# COMPACT_ATOMS: atom_id res chain seq x y z
N MET A 1 -8.52 -15.07 9.85
CA MET A 1 -8.37 -15.00 8.40
C MET A 1 -9.66 -14.49 7.80
N ARG A 2 -9.65 -13.23 7.38
CA ARG A 2 -10.71 -12.54 6.64
C ARG A 2 -10.23 -12.25 5.22
N THR A 3 -11.15 -12.10 4.29
CA THR A 3 -10.84 -11.67 2.92
C THR A 3 -11.34 -10.25 2.71
N TYR A 4 -10.48 -9.39 2.19
CA TYR A 4 -10.79 -8.02 1.84
C TYR A 4 -10.63 -7.80 0.34
N LEU A 5 -11.60 -7.11 -0.25
CA LEU A 5 -11.49 -6.65 -1.62
C LEU A 5 -10.53 -5.47 -1.71
N LEU A 6 -9.59 -5.53 -2.65
CA LEU A 6 -8.60 -4.50 -2.92
C LEU A 6 -8.80 -3.95 -4.32
N ASN A 7 -9.05 -2.65 -4.40
CA ASN A 7 -9.06 -1.91 -5.65
C ASN A 7 -7.69 -1.26 -5.88
N VAL A 8 -7.03 -1.66 -6.95
CA VAL A 8 -5.73 -1.15 -7.39
C VAL A 8 -5.85 -0.79 -8.87
N GLN A 9 -5.45 0.44 -9.20
CA GLN A 9 -5.42 0.94 -10.57
C GLN A 9 -4.12 0.52 -11.27
N GLU A 10 -4.14 0.49 -12.61
CA GLU A 10 -2.89 0.44 -13.37
C GLU A 10 -2.11 1.76 -13.19
N PRO A 11 -0.77 1.74 -13.19
CA PRO A 11 0.11 0.58 -13.42
C PRO A 11 0.40 -0.28 -12.16
N TYR A 12 -0.06 0.14 -10.98
CA TYR A 12 0.27 -0.51 -9.70
C TYR A 12 -0.18 -1.97 -9.62
N LYS A 13 -1.30 -2.29 -10.24
CA LYS A 13 -1.76 -3.67 -10.34
C LYS A 13 -0.75 -4.55 -11.09
N THR A 14 -0.28 -4.12 -12.26
CA THR A 14 0.77 -4.81 -13.01
C THR A 14 2.05 -4.96 -12.18
N PHE A 15 2.45 -3.90 -11.46
CA PHE A 15 3.64 -3.97 -10.60
C PHE A 15 3.51 -4.97 -9.45
N ILE A 16 2.33 -5.10 -8.84
CA ILE A 16 2.08 -6.13 -7.81
C ILE A 16 2.17 -7.52 -8.43
N LEU A 17 1.53 -7.73 -9.57
CA LEU A 17 1.51 -9.04 -10.25
C LEU A 17 2.91 -9.49 -10.69
N ASN A 18 3.77 -8.54 -11.06
CA ASN A 18 5.16 -8.79 -11.45
C ASN A 18 6.13 -8.82 -10.24
N GLY A 19 5.65 -8.60 -9.01
CA GLY A 19 6.49 -8.59 -7.80
C GLY A 19 7.40 -7.37 -7.64
N GLN A 20 7.19 -6.31 -8.43
CA GLN A 20 7.93 -5.05 -8.34
C GLN A 20 7.41 -4.19 -7.18
N LYS A 21 6.10 -4.21 -6.96
CA LYS A 21 5.44 -3.55 -5.83
C LYS A 21 5.17 -4.58 -4.73
N ILE A 22 5.92 -4.47 -3.65
CA ILE A 22 5.92 -5.41 -2.51
C ILE A 22 5.01 -4.91 -1.39
N PHE A 23 4.98 -3.59 -1.17
CA PHE A 23 4.19 -2.97 -0.11
C PHE A 23 3.04 -2.14 -0.68
N GLU A 24 1.86 -2.32 -0.10
CA GLU A 24 0.68 -1.49 -0.32
C GLU A 24 0.58 -0.45 0.80
N GLY A 25 1.01 0.78 0.49
CA GLY A 25 0.91 1.91 1.42
C GLY A 25 -0.46 2.58 1.35
N ARG A 26 -1.14 2.73 2.49
CA ARG A 26 -2.46 3.36 2.64
C ARG A 26 -2.50 4.20 3.90
N LEU A 27 -3.46 5.12 4.01
CA LEU A 27 -3.80 5.70 5.31
C LEU A 27 -4.23 4.58 6.27
N ASN A 28 -3.76 4.64 7.52
CA ASN A 28 -4.11 3.67 8.55
C ASN A 28 -5.53 3.94 9.10
N LYS A 29 -6.54 3.76 8.25
CA LYS A 29 -7.96 4.00 8.55
C LYS A 29 -8.88 2.94 7.94
N GLY A 30 -10.06 2.76 8.54
CA GLY A 30 -11.08 1.81 8.09
C GLY A 30 -10.54 0.38 7.94
N LYS A 31 -10.89 -0.30 6.86
CA LYS A 31 -10.49 -1.70 6.63
C LYS A 31 -8.97 -1.92 6.68
N PHE A 32 -8.16 -0.95 6.25
CA PHE A 32 -6.70 -1.09 6.27
C PHE A 32 -6.12 -1.06 7.69
N ALA A 33 -6.76 -0.32 8.59
CA ALA A 33 -6.41 -0.35 10.01
C ALA A 33 -6.81 -1.69 10.67
N GLU A 34 -7.90 -2.31 10.22
CA GLU A 34 -8.41 -3.56 10.79
C GLU A 34 -7.67 -4.82 10.30
N MET A 35 -7.16 -4.81 9.06
CA MET A 35 -6.44 -5.94 8.45
C MET A 35 -5.32 -6.48 9.35
N GLN A 36 -5.17 -7.80 9.41
CA GLN A 36 -4.14 -8.48 10.18
C GLN A 36 -3.23 -9.32 9.27
N VAL A 37 -2.04 -9.65 9.78
CA VAL A 37 -1.16 -10.64 9.13
C VAL A 37 -1.91 -11.98 9.04
N GLY A 38 -1.82 -12.62 7.87
CA GLY A 38 -2.55 -13.84 7.52
C GLY A 38 -3.97 -13.59 6.97
N ASP A 39 -4.44 -12.36 6.88
CA ASP A 39 -5.65 -12.05 6.10
C ASP A 39 -5.36 -12.05 4.59
N ILE A 40 -6.42 -12.19 3.79
CA ILE A 40 -6.33 -12.29 2.33
C ILE A 40 -6.81 -10.98 1.69
N LEU A 41 -6.06 -10.48 0.73
CA LEU A 41 -6.48 -9.44 -0.20
C LEU A 41 -6.84 -10.07 -1.55
N GLU A 42 -7.98 -9.70 -2.11
CA GLU A 42 -8.43 -10.15 -3.43
C GLU A 42 -8.63 -8.94 -4.34
N PHE A 43 -8.04 -8.97 -5.54
CA PHE A 43 -8.29 -7.93 -6.54
C PHE A 43 -9.73 -8.00 -7.03
N GLU A 44 -10.44 -6.87 -6.95
CA GLU A 44 -11.85 -6.78 -7.32
C GLU A 44 -12.13 -7.26 -8.76
N ASN A 45 -11.25 -6.93 -9.70
CA ASN A 45 -11.45 -7.14 -11.13
C ASN A 45 -11.02 -8.52 -11.63
N THR A 46 -9.96 -9.10 -11.07
CA THR A 46 -9.29 -10.28 -11.64
C THR A 46 -9.17 -11.45 -10.68
N LYS A 47 -9.62 -11.29 -9.42
CA LYS A 47 -9.74 -12.36 -8.43
C LYS A 47 -8.43 -13.00 -7.98
N GLU A 48 -7.27 -12.46 -8.35
CA GLU A 48 -5.99 -12.88 -7.77
C GLU A 48 -5.96 -12.53 -6.28
N LYS A 49 -5.36 -13.45 -5.52
CA LYS A 49 -5.33 -13.40 -4.07
C LYS A 49 -3.90 -13.22 -3.59
N PHE A 50 -3.79 -12.49 -2.50
CA PHE A 50 -2.54 -12.20 -1.84
C PHE A 50 -2.73 -12.36 -0.34
N GLU A 51 -1.75 -12.94 0.33
CA GLU A 51 -1.70 -13.02 1.78
C GLU A 51 -0.96 -11.81 2.33
N ILE A 52 -1.47 -11.23 3.42
CA ILE A 52 -0.76 -10.20 4.17
C ILE A 52 0.32 -10.89 5.01
N ILE A 53 1.59 -10.65 4.68
CA ILE A 53 2.72 -11.27 5.36
C ILE A 53 3.35 -10.37 6.43
N SER A 54 3.23 -9.06 6.28
CA SER A 54 3.62 -8.10 7.32
C SER A 54 2.80 -6.82 7.26
N LYS A 55 2.74 -6.10 8.38
CA LYS A 55 2.02 -4.83 8.52
C LYS A 55 2.81 -3.89 9.41
N ASN A 56 3.20 -2.74 8.87
CA ASN A 56 4.01 -1.75 9.58
C ASN A 56 3.31 -0.39 9.56
N ILE A 57 3.29 0.31 10.69
CA ILE A 57 2.64 1.63 10.81
C ILE A 57 3.74 2.70 10.90
N PHE A 58 3.53 3.79 10.17
CA PHE A 58 4.43 4.94 10.10
C PHE A 58 3.68 6.23 10.35
N ALA A 59 4.42 7.27 10.76
CA ALA A 59 3.85 8.59 10.99
C ALA A 59 3.36 9.26 9.68
N ASN A 60 4.04 9.01 8.56
CA ASN A 60 3.73 9.57 7.24
C ASN A 60 4.33 8.70 6.11
N PHE A 61 3.96 9.00 4.86
CA PHE A 61 4.37 8.30 3.65
C PHE A 61 5.88 8.44 3.39
N SER A 62 6.48 9.60 3.67
CA SER A 62 7.93 9.79 3.52
C SER A 62 8.70 8.82 4.42
N LYS A 63 8.36 8.74 5.71
CA LYS A 63 9.02 7.83 6.67
C LYS A 63 8.83 6.37 6.30
N MET A 64 7.64 6.00 5.82
CA MET A 64 7.39 4.66 5.29
C MET A 64 8.36 4.33 4.15
N MET A 65 8.48 5.22 3.16
CA MET A 65 9.33 4.99 1.98
C MET A 65 10.83 5.07 2.28
N GLU A 66 11.26 5.94 3.19
CA GLU A 66 12.65 5.97 3.68
C GLU A 66 13.07 4.65 4.32
N ASN A 67 12.15 3.97 5.02
CA ASN A 67 12.45 2.71 5.71
C ASN A 67 12.34 1.48 4.79
N LEU A 68 11.37 1.47 3.89
CA LEU A 68 11.05 0.30 3.06
C LEU A 68 11.77 0.33 1.70
N GLY A 69 12.16 1.51 1.22
CA GLY A 69 12.53 1.77 -0.17
C GLY A 69 11.30 2.18 -0.97
N PHE A 70 11.31 3.40 -1.52
CA PHE A 70 10.16 3.96 -2.24
C PHE A 70 9.81 3.14 -3.48
N GLU A 71 10.81 2.56 -4.13
CA GLU A 71 10.68 1.73 -5.33
C GLU A 71 9.88 0.44 -5.09
N LYS A 72 9.81 -0.03 -3.84
CA LYS A 72 9.00 -1.21 -3.46
C LYS A 72 7.55 -0.85 -3.14
N VAL A 73 7.26 0.44 -2.98
CA VAL A 73 5.93 0.98 -2.70
C VAL A 73 5.33 1.57 -3.97
N ILE A 74 6.04 2.48 -4.64
CA ILE A 74 5.64 3.20 -5.86
C ILE A 74 6.78 3.02 -6.88
N PRO A 75 6.80 1.91 -7.65
CA PRO A 75 7.93 1.55 -8.52
C PRO A 75 8.18 2.50 -9.69
N ASP A 76 7.19 3.28 -10.08
CA ASP A 76 7.24 4.24 -11.18
C ASP A 76 7.55 5.67 -10.74
N ALA A 77 7.75 5.91 -9.44
CA ALA A 77 8.19 7.22 -8.97
C ALA A 77 9.69 7.42 -9.18
N GLU A 78 10.10 8.66 -9.37
CA GLU A 78 11.52 9.02 -9.51
C GLU A 78 12.20 9.25 -8.16
N SER A 79 11.43 9.57 -7.12
CA SER A 79 11.92 9.85 -5.77
C SER A 79 10.80 9.72 -4.72
N ILE A 80 11.18 9.82 -3.43
CA ILE A 80 10.21 9.89 -2.32
C ILE A 80 9.31 11.13 -2.47
N ASP A 81 9.87 12.28 -2.84
CA ASP A 81 9.10 13.51 -2.98
C ASP A 81 8.06 13.40 -4.10
N ASP A 82 8.47 12.82 -5.23
CA ASP A 82 7.59 12.51 -6.35
C ASP A 82 6.46 11.53 -5.94
N ALA A 83 6.80 10.44 -5.27
CA ALA A 83 5.82 9.48 -4.77
C ALA A 83 4.80 10.12 -3.79
N VAL A 84 5.25 11.01 -2.90
CA VAL A 84 4.35 11.69 -1.96
C VAL A 84 3.47 12.71 -2.67
N ASN A 85 4.07 13.66 -3.38
CA ASN A 85 3.37 14.83 -3.91
C ASN A 85 2.59 14.51 -5.19
N ASN A 86 3.11 13.62 -6.04
CA ASN A 86 2.52 13.33 -7.34
C ASN A 86 1.76 12.00 -7.38
N VAL A 87 1.82 11.16 -6.35
CA VAL A 87 1.00 9.95 -6.27
C VAL A 87 0.06 10.00 -5.07
N TYR A 88 0.58 10.02 -3.83
CA TYR A 88 -0.28 9.91 -2.64
C TYR A 88 -1.21 11.11 -2.43
N TYR A 89 -0.71 12.33 -2.60
CA TYR A 89 -1.52 13.53 -2.38
C TYR A 89 -2.56 13.82 -3.46
N LYS A 90 -2.60 13.03 -4.54
CA LYS A 90 -3.77 12.99 -5.43
C LYS A 90 -4.98 12.29 -4.80
N PHE A 91 -4.76 11.44 -3.79
CA PHE A 91 -5.80 10.62 -3.15
C PHE A 91 -6.07 11.00 -1.70
N TYR A 92 -5.06 11.50 -0.99
CA TYR A 92 -5.12 11.76 0.45
C TYR A 92 -4.66 13.18 0.75
N SER A 93 -5.34 13.86 1.68
CA SER A 93 -4.86 15.16 2.13
C SER A 93 -3.77 15.00 3.20
N PRO A 94 -2.81 15.95 3.32
CA PRO A 94 -1.81 15.94 4.38
C PRO A 94 -2.42 15.94 5.80
N GLU A 95 -3.60 16.54 5.97
CA GLU A 95 -4.31 16.54 7.27
C GLU A 95 -4.81 15.14 7.63
N ASP A 96 -5.31 14.40 6.64
CA ASP A 96 -5.74 13.01 6.80
C ASP A 96 -4.55 12.10 7.12
N GLU A 97 -3.42 12.29 6.44
CA GLU A 97 -2.17 11.62 6.77
C GLU A 97 -1.76 11.88 8.22
N LYS A 98 -1.73 13.15 8.64
CA LYS A 98 -1.38 13.53 10.01
C LYS A 98 -2.33 12.93 11.05
N LYS A 99 -3.62 12.82 10.71
CA LYS A 99 -4.67 12.31 11.60
C LYS A 99 -4.60 10.80 11.78
N PHE A 100 -4.37 10.05 10.71
CA PHE A 100 -4.47 8.59 10.72
C PHE A 100 -3.12 7.88 10.73
N GLY A 101 -2.05 8.56 10.31
CA GLY A 101 -0.79 7.92 9.96
C GLY A 101 -0.95 7.03 8.73
N VAL A 102 0.09 6.26 8.46
CA VAL A 102 0.21 5.41 7.27
C VAL A 102 0.45 3.97 7.68
N VAL A 103 -0.12 3.04 6.94
CA VAL A 103 0.16 1.60 7.05
C VAL A 103 0.79 1.12 5.75
N ALA A 104 1.90 0.39 5.88
CA ALA A 104 2.48 -0.41 4.82
C ALA A 104 2.08 -1.86 5.03
N ILE A 105 1.39 -2.44 4.05
CA ILE A 105 0.94 -3.82 4.06
C ILE A 105 1.79 -4.58 3.05
N GLU A 106 2.60 -5.51 3.52
CA GLU A 106 3.36 -6.40 2.65
C GLU A 106 2.47 -7.55 2.20
N ILE A 107 2.47 -7.82 0.90
CA ILE A 107 1.57 -8.80 0.29
C ILE A 107 2.34 -9.82 -0.54
N LYS A 108 1.93 -11.08 -0.47
CA LYS A 108 2.51 -12.17 -1.26
C LYS A 108 1.41 -12.88 -2.03
N LYS A 109 1.64 -13.07 -3.34
CA LYS A 109 0.70 -13.81 -4.19
C LYS A 109 0.56 -15.26 -3.70
N ILE A 110 -0.69 -15.75 -3.70
CA ILE A 110 -1.07 -17.12 -3.36
C ILE A 110 -1.31 -17.92 -4.64
#